data_AF-A0A3Q4IH07-F1
#
_entry.id   AF-A0A3Q4IH07-F1
#
_cell.length_a   1.000
_cell.length_b   1.000
_cell.length_c   1.000
_cell.angle_alpha   90.00
_cell.angle_beta   90.00
_cell.angle_gamma   90.00
#
_symmetry.space_group_name_H-M   'P 1'
#
loop_
_entity.id
_entity.type
_entity.pdbx_description
1 polymer ?
#
loop_
_entity_poly.entity_id
_entity_poly.type
_entity_poly.pdbx_seq_one_letter_code
_entity_poly.pdbx_strand_id
1 'polypeptide(L)'
;MLLCMTLYRTLVCVSWVHNHYMMYGCEWDDETAEVNGYHQYGYDGEDFISFDLRSATWVAADRDRSLLGDLRKYHTQICPEWLKKYVNYGRSSLTRTGSSVFPAGVVFRIMGILLLLTVCFSGVFIWRRKYKGEKYETHLPSTCFQHFDVYALRI
;
A
#
# COMPACT_ATOMS: atom_id res chain seq x y z
N MET A 1 16.89 -33.16 35.68
CA MET A 1 16.38 -31.78 35.55
C MET A 1 15.71 -31.67 34.19
N LEU A 2 14.42 -32.00 34.10
CA LEU A 2 13.65 -31.89 32.85
C LEU A 2 13.20 -30.44 32.69
N LEU A 3 13.60 -29.78 31.60
CA LEU A 3 13.08 -28.47 31.22
C LEU A 3 11.75 -28.68 30.49
N CYS A 4 10.63 -28.37 31.15
CA CYS A 4 9.33 -28.30 30.49
C CYS A 4 9.18 -26.90 29.88
N MET A 5 9.20 -26.80 28.55
CA MET A 5 8.92 -25.53 27.87
C MET A 5 7.40 -25.41 27.68
N THR A 6 6.75 -24.62 28.52
CA THR A 6 5.32 -24.33 28.36
C THR A 6 5.16 -23.12 27.43
N LEU A 7 4.60 -23.33 26.24
CA LEU A 7 4.22 -22.24 25.33
C LEU A 7 2.87 -21.68 25.76
N TYR A 8 2.82 -20.46 26.31
CA TYR A 8 1.57 -19.74 26.55
C TYR A 8 1.28 -18.78 25.38
N ARG A 9 0.05 -18.79 24.86
CA ARG A 9 -0.40 -17.91 23.77
C ARG A 9 -1.12 -16.70 24.35
N THR A 10 -0.40 -15.60 24.53
CA THR A 10 -1.02 -14.32 24.94
C THR A 10 -1.50 -13.60 23.68
N LEU A 11 -2.82 -13.35 23.57
CA LEU A 11 -3.35 -12.50 22.51
C LEU A 11 -3.26 -11.04 22.96
N VAL A 12 -2.38 -10.27 22.33
CA VAL A 12 -2.33 -8.81 22.52
C VAL A 12 -3.20 -8.19 21.43
N CYS A 13 -4.36 -7.68 21.82
CA CYS A 13 -5.21 -6.86 20.95
C CYS A 13 -4.84 -5.40 21.18
N VAL A 14 -4.18 -4.78 20.19
CA VAL A 14 -3.98 -3.33 20.20
C VAL A 14 -5.29 -2.70 19.74
N SER A 15 -6.00 -2.06 20.66
CA SER A 15 -7.25 -1.37 20.33
C SER A 15 -6.94 -0.11 19.51
N TRP A 16 -7.40 -0.10 18.26
CA TRP A 16 -7.56 1.03 17.34
C TRP A 16 -6.28 1.82 17.01
N VAL A 17 -5.64 1.45 15.89
CA VAL A 17 -4.69 2.32 15.17
C VAL A 17 -5.47 3.05 14.09
N HIS A 18 -5.58 4.36 14.23
CA HIS A 18 -6.21 5.21 13.22
C HIS A 18 -5.17 5.73 12.23
N ASN A 19 -5.49 5.68 10.94
CA ASN A 19 -4.62 6.14 9.86
C ASN A 19 -5.24 7.34 9.16
N HIS A 20 -4.53 8.46 9.10
CA HIS A 20 -4.91 9.61 8.29
C HIS A 20 -3.93 9.78 7.12
N TYR A 21 -4.45 10.02 5.92
CA TYR A 21 -3.63 10.31 4.75
C TYR A 21 -4.21 11.48 3.95
N MET A 22 -3.31 12.20 3.29
CA MET A 22 -3.62 13.30 2.39
C MET A 22 -3.00 13.00 1.02
N MET A 23 -3.81 13.04 -0.02
CA MET A 23 -3.36 12.89 -1.41
C MET A 23 -3.56 14.21 -2.13
N TYR A 24 -2.48 14.85 -2.58
CA TYR A 24 -2.56 16.09 -3.33
C TYR A 24 -1.55 16.10 -4.49
N GLY A 25 -1.90 16.82 -5.55
CA GLY A 25 -1.04 16.97 -6.72
C GLY A 25 -1.79 17.48 -7.94
N CYS A 26 -1.07 17.60 -9.05
CA CYS A 26 -1.65 17.96 -10.34
C CYS A 26 -1.05 17.09 -11.45
N GLU A 27 -1.86 16.91 -12.48
CA GLU A 27 -1.52 16.33 -13.75
C GLU A 27 -1.61 17.44 -14.80
N TRP A 28 -0.61 17.50 -15.66
CA TRP A 28 -0.56 18.44 -16.78
C TRP A 28 -0.40 17.66 -18.06
N ASP A 29 -1.25 17.97 -19.04
CA ASP A 29 -1.18 17.43 -20.39
C ASP A 29 -0.44 18.41 -21.33
N ASP A 30 0.64 17.93 -21.94
CA ASP A 30 1.48 18.67 -22.88
C ASP A 30 0.73 19.02 -24.19
N GLU A 31 -0.25 18.21 -24.62
CA GLU A 31 -0.97 18.36 -25.88
C GLU A 31 -2.17 19.30 -25.76
N THR A 32 -3.00 19.09 -24.75
CA THR A 32 -4.25 19.86 -24.54
C THR A 32 -4.06 21.08 -23.66
N ALA A 33 -2.91 21.20 -22.97
CA ALA A 33 -2.66 22.16 -21.92
C ALA A 33 -3.68 22.11 -20.75
N GLU A 34 -4.45 21.02 -20.65
CA GLU A 34 -5.35 20.79 -19.52
C GLU A 34 -4.53 20.51 -18.26
N VAL A 35 -4.97 21.09 -17.13
CA VAL A 35 -4.38 20.85 -15.82
C VAL A 35 -5.47 20.32 -14.92
N ASN A 36 -5.30 19.07 -14.50
CA ASN A 36 -6.15 18.44 -13.51
C ASN A 36 -5.45 18.46 -12.15
N GLY A 37 -6.21 18.73 -11.10
CA GLY A 37 -5.70 18.78 -9.72
C GLY A 37 -6.52 17.87 -8.84
N TYR A 38 -5.86 17.21 -7.90
CA TYR A 38 -6.49 16.39 -6.88
C TYR A 38 -6.03 16.85 -5.50
N HIS A 39 -6.99 16.93 -4.57
CA HIS A 39 -6.71 17.19 -3.15
C HIS A 39 -7.75 16.44 -2.32
N GLN A 40 -7.33 15.37 -1.66
CA GLN A 40 -8.20 14.42 -0.99
C GLN A 40 -7.66 14.06 0.40
N TYR A 41 -8.57 13.85 1.34
CA TYR A 41 -8.29 13.45 2.72
C TYR A 41 -9.04 12.16 3.04
N GLY A 42 -8.31 11.17 3.55
CA GLY A 42 -8.86 9.90 3.98
C GLY A 42 -8.56 9.58 5.45
N TYR A 43 -9.35 8.67 6.01
CA TYR A 43 -9.24 8.18 7.38
C TYR A 43 -9.52 6.66 7.39
N ASP A 44 -8.71 5.86 8.06
CA ASP A 44 -8.92 4.41 8.19
C ASP A 44 -9.21 3.64 6.89
N GLY A 45 -8.73 4.15 5.75
CA GLY A 45 -8.88 3.55 4.42
C GLY A 45 -10.10 3.99 3.61
N GLU A 46 -10.91 4.90 4.13
CA GLU A 46 -12.02 5.54 3.41
C GLU A 46 -11.67 6.99 3.05
N ASP A 47 -12.10 7.46 1.89
CA ASP A 47 -11.92 8.84 1.45
C ASP A 47 -13.12 9.70 1.91
N PHE A 48 -12.87 10.68 2.78
CA PHE A 48 -13.93 11.45 3.43
C PHE A 48 -14.17 12.81 2.78
N ILE A 49 -13.12 13.46 2.30
CA ILE A 49 -13.19 14.85 1.84
C ILE A 49 -12.31 15.02 0.59
N SER A 50 -12.91 15.40 -0.53
CA SER A 50 -12.22 15.72 -1.78
C SER A 50 -12.55 17.12 -2.27
N PHE A 51 -11.55 17.80 -2.83
CA PHE A 51 -11.70 19.10 -3.49
C PHE A 51 -11.99 18.90 -4.98
N ASP A 52 -13.11 19.43 -5.44
CA ASP A 52 -13.38 19.51 -6.88
C ASP A 52 -12.84 20.84 -7.44
N LEU A 53 -11.86 20.73 -8.33
CA LEU A 53 -11.24 21.88 -8.98
C LEU A 53 -12.20 22.62 -9.92
N ARG A 54 -13.17 21.92 -10.52
CA ARG A 54 -14.09 22.49 -11.52
C ARG A 54 -15.12 23.40 -10.88
N SER A 55 -15.79 22.91 -9.83
CA SER A 55 -16.73 23.72 -9.04
C SER A 55 -16.04 24.62 -8.01
N ALA A 56 -14.75 24.38 -7.72
CA ALA A 56 -14.00 24.98 -6.63
C ALA A 56 -14.71 24.79 -5.26
N THR A 57 -15.20 23.58 -5.01
CA THR A 57 -15.90 23.22 -3.76
C THR A 57 -15.37 21.92 -3.17
N TRP A 58 -15.52 21.75 -1.86
CA TRP A 58 -15.32 20.46 -1.21
C TRP A 58 -16.59 19.61 -1.35
N VAL A 59 -16.44 18.36 -1.79
CA VAL A 59 -17.58 17.47 -2.07
C VAL A 59 -18.34 17.05 -0.81
N ALA A 60 -17.66 17.04 0.35
CA ALA A 60 -18.20 16.50 1.59
C ALA A 60 -18.08 17.44 2.81
N ALA A 61 -17.72 18.71 2.61
CA ALA A 61 -17.61 19.68 3.70
C ALA A 61 -17.96 21.10 3.24
N ASP A 62 -18.84 21.78 3.96
CA ASP A 62 -19.04 23.22 3.78
C ASP A 62 -17.91 23.95 4.51
N ARG A 63 -16.85 24.30 3.76
CA ARG A 63 -15.64 24.96 4.28
C ARG A 63 -15.62 26.41 3.85
N ASP A 64 -14.93 27.22 4.66
CA ASP A 64 -14.77 28.65 4.41
C ASP A 64 -14.23 28.93 3.00
N ARG A 65 -14.92 29.84 2.29
CA ARG A 65 -14.71 30.13 0.86
C ARG A 65 -13.37 30.79 0.57
N SER A 66 -12.77 31.39 1.60
CA SER A 66 -11.47 32.07 1.56
C SER A 66 -10.34 31.14 1.10
N LEU A 67 -10.28 29.92 1.64
CA LEU A 67 -9.25 28.91 1.29
C LEU A 67 -9.42 28.29 -0.10
N LEU A 68 -10.64 28.30 -0.65
CA LEU A 68 -10.92 27.70 -1.97
C LEU A 68 -10.21 28.44 -3.10
N GLY A 69 -10.07 29.77 -2.97
CA GLY A 69 -9.35 30.60 -3.93
C GLY A 69 -7.86 30.24 -4.02
N ASP A 70 -7.22 30.06 -2.86
CA ASP A 70 -5.80 29.69 -2.78
C ASP A 70 -5.55 28.27 -3.28
N LEU A 71 -6.43 27.32 -2.93
CA LEU A 71 -6.38 25.95 -3.45
C LEU A 71 -6.53 25.91 -4.97
N ARG A 72 -7.48 26.67 -5.52
CA ARG A 72 -7.66 26.77 -6.97
C ARG A 72 -6.43 27.36 -7.63
N LYS A 73 -5.87 28.44 -7.08
CA LYS A 73 -4.64 29.06 -7.61
C LYS A 73 -3.45 28.10 -7.56
N TYR A 74 -3.30 27.35 -6.48
CA TYR A 74 -2.24 26.36 -6.33
C TYR A 74 -2.31 25.29 -7.43
N HIS A 75 -3.48 24.68 -7.64
CA HIS A 75 -3.63 23.60 -8.62
C HIS A 75 -3.56 24.08 -10.07
N THR A 76 -4.00 25.32 -10.37
CA THR A 76 -4.03 25.84 -11.75
C THR A 76 -2.73 26.53 -12.19
N GLN A 77 -1.95 27.08 -11.28
CA GLN A 77 -0.76 27.87 -11.61
C GLN A 77 0.50 27.27 -11.00
N ILE A 78 0.53 27.15 -9.68
CA ILE A 78 1.76 26.80 -8.95
C ILE A 78 2.15 25.37 -9.26
N CYS A 79 1.25 24.41 -9.06
CA CYS A 79 1.55 23.00 -9.27
C CYS A 79 2.08 22.67 -10.68
N PRO A 80 1.42 23.07 -11.79
CA PRO A 80 1.93 22.78 -13.12
C PRO A 80 3.26 23.50 -13.45
N GLU A 81 3.48 24.71 -12.91
CA GLU A 81 4.77 25.41 -13.07
C GLU A 81 5.93 24.63 -12.43
N TRP A 82 5.74 24.19 -11.19
CA TRP A 82 6.73 23.37 -10.48
C TRP A 82 6.91 22.01 -11.16
N LEU A 83 5.82 21.37 -11.60
CA LEU A 83 5.85 20.09 -12.31
C LEU A 83 6.71 20.18 -13.57
N LYS A 84 6.48 21.20 -14.41
CA LYS A 84 7.29 21.47 -15.62
C LYS A 84 8.77 21.62 -15.30
N LYS A 85 9.09 22.34 -14.22
CA LYS A 85 10.47 22.55 -13.76
C LYS A 85 11.13 21.23 -13.35
N TYR A 86 10.45 20.38 -12.59
CA TYR A 86 11.00 19.09 -12.16
C TYR A 86 11.13 18.09 -13.30
N VAL A 87 10.17 18.04 -14.23
CA VAL A 87 10.27 17.21 -15.44
C VAL A 87 11.48 17.65 -16.28
N ASN A 88 11.70 18.95 -16.44
CA ASN A 88 12.87 19.46 -17.15
C ASN A 88 14.19 19.08 -16.45
N TYR A 89 14.26 19.14 -15.12
CA TYR A 89 15.44 18.70 -14.38
C TYR A 89 15.67 17.18 -14.47
N GLY A 90 14.59 16.40 -14.41
CA GLY A 90 14.63 14.93 -14.43
C GLY A 90 14.62 14.31 -15.83
N ARG A 91 14.61 15.11 -16.91
CA ARG A 91 14.37 14.64 -18.28
C ARG A 91 15.29 13.49 -18.69
N SER A 92 16.57 13.59 -18.34
CA SER A 92 17.57 12.56 -18.63
C SER A 92 17.30 11.22 -17.94
N SER A 93 16.63 11.23 -16.77
CA SER A 93 16.26 10.03 -16.01
C SER A 93 14.88 9.50 -16.40
N LEU A 94 13.95 10.38 -16.74
CA LEU A 94 12.57 10.04 -17.13
C LEU A 94 12.48 9.44 -18.54
N THR A 95 13.36 9.82 -19.47
CA THR A 95 13.33 9.30 -20.86
C THR A 95 13.92 7.90 -21.01
N ARG A 96 14.13 7.14 -19.94
CA ARG A 96 14.60 5.76 -20.03
C ARG A 96 13.42 4.83 -20.36
N THR A 97 13.07 4.74 -21.65
CA THR A 97 12.37 3.57 -22.17
C THR A 97 13.33 2.39 -22.02
N GLY A 98 13.26 1.72 -20.87
CA GLY A 98 13.91 0.44 -20.70
C GLY A 98 13.26 -0.49 -21.69
N SER A 99 13.87 -0.68 -22.86
CA SER A 99 13.63 -1.86 -23.66
C SER A 99 13.93 -3.03 -22.73
N SER A 100 12.90 -3.60 -22.13
CA SER A 100 13.00 -4.81 -21.33
C SER A 100 13.21 -5.96 -22.29
N VAL A 101 14.37 -5.96 -22.96
CA VAL A 101 14.95 -7.16 -23.54
C VAL A 101 15.44 -7.95 -22.36
N PHE A 102 14.52 -8.62 -21.66
CA PHE A 102 14.90 -9.65 -20.72
C PHE A 102 15.66 -10.68 -21.54
N PRO A 103 16.98 -10.87 -21.33
CA PRO A 103 17.72 -11.86 -22.09
C PRO A 103 17.04 -13.20 -21.85
N ALA A 104 16.86 -14.02 -22.90
CA ALA A 104 16.10 -15.27 -22.83
C ALA A 104 16.50 -16.15 -21.62
N GLY A 105 17.78 -16.08 -21.20
CA GLY A 105 18.29 -16.70 -19.97
C GLY A 105 17.58 -16.32 -18.66
N VAL A 106 17.13 -15.07 -18.50
CA VAL A 106 16.36 -14.61 -17.32
C VAL A 106 14.96 -15.22 -17.33
N VAL A 107 14.34 -15.33 -18.51
CA VAL A 107 13.04 -15.99 -18.66
C VAL A 107 13.14 -17.47 -18.28
N PHE A 108 14.17 -18.18 -18.74
CA PHE A 108 14.39 -19.59 -18.35
C PHE A 108 14.62 -19.77 -16.85
N ARG A 109 15.31 -18.84 -16.19
CA ARG A 109 15.49 -18.86 -14.72
C ARG A 109 14.18 -18.65 -13.98
N ILE A 110 13.36 -17.68 -14.40
CA ILE A 110 12.05 -17.41 -13.79
C ILE A 110 11.10 -18.59 -14.00
N MET A 111 11.04 -19.17 -15.21
CA MET A 111 10.22 -20.34 -15.50
C MET A 111 10.66 -21.56 -14.69
N GLY A 112 11.97 -21.76 -14.50
CA GLY A 112 12.49 -22.82 -13.64
C GLY A 112 12.12 -22.65 -12.17
N ILE A 113 12.23 -21.42 -11.64
CA ILE A 113 11.83 -21.11 -10.26
C ILE A 113 10.31 -21.32 -10.07
N LEU A 114 9.50 -20.88 -11.02
CA LEU A 114 8.04 -21.05 -10.97
C LEU A 114 7.66 -22.54 -10.96
N LEU A 115 8.28 -23.36 -11.81
CA LEU A 115 8.08 -24.82 -11.82
C LEU A 115 8.46 -25.43 -10.47
N LEU A 116 9.63 -25.09 -9.92
CA LEU A 116 10.06 -25.60 -8.60
C LEU A 116 9.10 -25.20 -7.48
N LEU A 117 8.61 -23.96 -7.47
CA LEU A 117 7.64 -23.51 -6.48
C LEU A 117 6.32 -24.28 -6.61
N THR A 118 5.81 -24.50 -7.82
CA THR A 118 4.57 -25.29 -7.99
C THR A 118 4.71 -26.73 -7.50
N VAL A 119 5.88 -27.35 -7.70
CA VAL A 119 6.19 -28.68 -7.15
C VAL A 119 6.26 -28.63 -5.62
N CYS A 120 6.94 -27.64 -5.04
CA CYS A 120 7.01 -27.46 -3.59
C CYS A 120 5.64 -27.20 -2.96
N PHE A 121 4.82 -26.32 -3.54
CA PHE A 121 3.48 -26.01 -3.04
C PHE A 121 2.55 -27.21 -3.16
N SER A 122 2.60 -27.96 -4.26
CA SER A 122 1.80 -29.18 -4.41
C SER A 122 2.22 -30.26 -3.39
N GLY A 123 3.53 -30.43 -3.16
CA GLY A 123 4.07 -31.32 -2.13
C GLY A 123 3.68 -30.91 -0.71
N VAL A 124 3.75 -29.61 -0.40
CA VAL A 124 3.28 -29.06 0.88
C VAL A 124 1.77 -29.24 1.02
N PHE A 125 0.99 -29.07 -0.05
CA PHE A 125 -0.46 -29.24 -0.01
C PHE A 125 -0.87 -30.71 0.17
N ILE A 126 -0.16 -31.64 -0.46
CA ILE A 126 -0.31 -33.08 -0.25
C ILE A 126 0.06 -33.45 1.19
N TRP A 127 1.17 -32.91 1.72
CA TRP A 127 1.58 -33.07 3.12
C TRP A 127 0.55 -32.48 4.10
N ARG A 128 0.02 -31.29 3.82
CA ARG A 128 -1.02 -30.62 4.62
C ARG A 128 -2.35 -31.38 4.61
N ARG A 129 -2.72 -32.00 3.48
CA ARG A 129 -3.89 -32.89 3.42
C ARG A 129 -3.71 -34.15 4.26
N LYS A 130 -2.50 -34.70 4.31
CA LYS A 130 -2.20 -35.90 5.12
C LYS A 130 -2.22 -35.61 6.64
N TYR A 131 -1.88 -34.39 7.05
CA TYR A 131 -1.79 -33.99 8.47
C TYR A 131 -2.96 -33.15 9.00
N LYS A 132 -4.03 -32.92 8.23
CA LYS A 132 -5.24 -32.24 8.73
C LYS A 132 -6.17 -33.20 9.49
N GLY A 133 -5.74 -33.61 10.68
CA GLY A 133 -6.64 -33.91 11.79
C GLY A 133 -6.75 -32.67 12.68
N GLU A 134 -7.98 -32.32 13.07
CA GLU A 134 -8.38 -31.19 13.93
C GLU A 134 -8.32 -29.77 13.34
N LYS A 135 -9.54 -29.25 13.07
CA LYS A 135 -9.83 -27.83 12.87
C LYS A 135 -9.88 -27.14 14.25
N TYR A 136 -9.16 -26.04 14.40
CA TYR A 136 -9.63 -24.92 15.23
C TYR A 136 -9.90 -23.75 14.29
N GLU A 137 -11.18 -23.49 14.10
CA GLU A 137 -11.71 -22.37 13.35
C GLU A 137 -11.73 -21.18 14.30
N THR A 138 -10.65 -20.41 14.33
CA THR A 138 -10.67 -19.08 14.97
C THR A 138 -10.85 -18.04 13.89
N HIS A 139 -12.07 -17.55 13.74
CA HIS A 139 -12.33 -16.20 13.26
C HIS A 139 -11.58 -15.24 14.20
N LEU A 140 -10.35 -14.88 13.84
CA LEU A 140 -9.57 -13.89 14.57
C LEU A 140 -9.44 -12.65 13.67
N PRO A 141 -9.90 -11.47 14.11
CA PRO A 141 -9.75 -10.24 13.34
C PRO A 141 -8.26 -9.93 13.12
N SER A 142 -7.95 -9.29 11.98
CA SER A 142 -6.62 -9.08 11.39
C SER A 142 -5.61 -8.27 12.23
N THR A 143 -5.95 -7.91 13.47
CA THR A 143 -5.16 -6.99 14.31
C THR A 143 -4.64 -7.62 15.60
N CYS A 144 -4.79 -8.93 15.79
CA CYS A 144 -4.18 -9.63 16.92
C CYS A 144 -2.81 -10.21 16.54
N PHE A 145 -1.73 -9.63 17.06
CA PHE A 145 -0.38 -10.18 16.90
C PHE A 145 -0.16 -11.35 17.85
N GLN A 146 0.44 -12.44 17.34
CA GLN A 146 0.89 -13.54 18.17
C GLN A 146 2.22 -13.18 18.82
N HIS A 147 2.21 -12.91 20.12
CA HIS A 147 3.43 -12.84 20.93
C HIS A 147 3.69 -14.22 21.55
N PHE A 148 4.90 -14.74 21.38
CA PHE A 148 5.33 -15.99 22.01
C PHE A 148 6.35 -15.66 23.10
N ASP A 149 5.97 -15.80 24.36
CA ASP A 149 6.90 -15.69 25.48
C ASP A 149 7.38 -17.08 25.91
N VAL A 150 8.70 -17.30 25.93
CA VAL A 150 9.33 -18.54 26.40
C VAL A 150 9.75 -18.35 27.85
N TYR A 151 9.06 -19.00 28.78
CA TYR A 151 9.49 -19.07 30.18
C TYR A 151 9.99 -20.46 30.53
N ALA A 152 11.22 -20.54 31.06
CA ALA A 152 11.78 -21.76 31.60
C ALA A 152 11.33 -21.92 33.07
N LEU A 153 10.34 -22.77 33.34
CA LEU A 153 10.02 -23.15 34.72
C LEU A 153 11.02 -24.23 35.18
N ARG A 154 11.80 -23.93 36.22
CA ARG A 154 12.71 -24.89 36.84
C ARG A 154 11.90 -25.73 37.82
N ILE A 155 11.74 -27.03 37.54
CA ILE A 155 11.14 -28.03 38.44
C ILE A 155 12.25 -28.91 39.00
#